data_AF-I4DPM4-F1
#
_entry.id   AF-I4DPM4-F1
#
_cell.length_a   1.000
_cell.length_b   1.000
_cell.length_c   1.000
_cell.angle_alpha   90.00
_cell.angle_beta   90.00
_cell.angle_gamma   90.00
#
_symmetry.space_group_name_H-M   'P 1'
#
loop_
_entity.id
_entity.type
_entity.pdbx_description
1 polymer ?
#
loop_
_entity_poly.entity_id
_entity_poly.type
_entity_poly.pdbx_seq_one_letter_code
_entity_poly.pdbx_strand_id
1 'polypeptide(L)' 'MAKNTSSSAFRKIDIDQYNEDNFKEDETESSGPTGPDEGEICALLNQGRYIEALKLVLGNAPVGSTNQQVKDNALAITL' A
#
# COMPACT_ATOMS: atom_id res chain seq x y z
N MET A 1 -39.99 -13.70 -31.00
CA MET A 1 -39.38 -12.37 -30.80
C MET A 1 -38.97 -12.26 -29.34
N ALA A 2 -37.68 -12.12 -29.04
CA ALA A 2 -37.22 -12.01 -27.66
C ALA A 2 -37.77 -10.71 -27.05
N LYS A 3 -38.41 -10.81 -25.89
CA LYS A 3 -38.88 -9.65 -25.12
C LYS A 3 -37.66 -8.77 -24.84
N ASN A 4 -37.71 -7.50 -25.24
CA ASN A 4 -36.66 -6.53 -24.94
C ASN A 4 -36.55 -6.39 -23.42
N THR A 5 -35.55 -7.05 -22.83
CA THR A 5 -35.16 -6.84 -21.44
C THR A 5 -34.49 -5.46 -21.41
N SER A 6 -35.26 -4.41 -21.13
CA SER A 6 -34.77 -3.04 -20.98
C SER A 6 -33.70 -2.87 -19.88
N SER A 7 -33.44 -3.92 -19.11
CA SER A 7 -32.33 -3.99 -18.16
C SER A 7 -31.00 -4.29 -18.86
N SER A 8 -30.16 -3.26 -19.02
CA SER A 8 -28.75 -3.41 -19.44
C SER A 8 -27.81 -3.68 -18.25
N ALA A 9 -28.34 -4.01 -17.07
CA ALA A 9 -27.55 -4.19 -15.85
C ALA A 9 -26.46 -5.27 -16.01
N PHE A 10 -26.75 -6.33 -16.77
CA PHE A 10 -25.81 -7.41 -17.06
C PHE A 10 -24.57 -6.95 -17.86
N ARG A 11 -24.65 -5.84 -18.59
CA ARG A 11 -23.51 -5.27 -19.34
C ARG A 11 -22.57 -4.44 -18.47
N LYS A 12 -22.98 -4.11 -17.24
CA LYS A 12 -22.14 -3.41 -16.26
C LYS A 12 -21.29 -4.38 -15.43
N ILE A 13 -21.55 -5.68 -15.55
CA ILE A 13 -20.80 -6.71 -14.84
C ILE A 13 -19.51 -6.94 -15.61
N ASP A 14 -18.39 -6.66 -14.97
CA ASP A 14 -17.06 -6.99 -15.49
C ASP A 14 -16.81 -8.48 -15.23
N ILE A 15 -17.02 -9.31 -16.26
CA ILE A 15 -16.77 -10.75 -16.19
C ILE A 15 -15.28 -11.08 -16.21
N ASP A 16 -14.45 -10.18 -16.76
CA ASP A 16 -13.01 -10.41 -16.90
C ASP A 16 -12.33 -10.37 -15.53
N GLN A 17 -12.89 -9.65 -14.55
CA GLN A 17 -12.40 -9.64 -13.16
C GLN A 17 -12.34 -11.05 -12.52
N TYR A 18 -13.20 -11.98 -12.96
CA TYR A 18 -13.27 -13.34 -12.43
C TYR A 18 -12.47 -14.36 -13.26
N ASN A 19 -11.75 -13.92 -14.28
CA ASN A 19 -10.93 -14.80 -15.10
C ASN A 19 -9.74 -15.36 -14.29
N GLU A 20 -9.62 -16.68 -14.22
CA GLU A 20 -8.54 -17.37 -13.48
C GLU A 20 -7.17 -17.18 -14.13
N ASP A 21 -7.13 -16.90 -15.44
CA ASP A 21 -5.89 -16.62 -16.18
C ASP A 21 -5.35 -15.19 -15.93
N ASN A 22 -6.10 -14.33 -15.24
CA ASN A 22 -5.60 -13.00 -14.89
C ASN A 22 -4.41 -13.11 -13.94
N PHE A 23 -3.42 -12.24 -14.16
CA PHE A 23 -2.29 -12.10 -13.25
C PHE A 23 -2.79 -11.71 -11.86
N LYS A 24 -2.49 -12.53 -10.86
CA LYS A 24 -2.72 -12.22 -9.44
C LYS A 24 -1.41 -11.79 -8.83
N GLU A 25 -1.43 -10.65 -8.16
CA GLU A 25 -0.32 -10.31 -7.27
C GLU A 25 -0.27 -11.36 -6.15
N ASP A 26 0.93 -11.84 -5.85
CA ASP A 26 1.15 -12.69 -4.70
C ASP A 26 0.95 -11.81 -3.46
N GLU A 27 -0.24 -11.88 -2.85
CA GLU A 27 -0.51 -11.27 -1.55
C GLU A 27 0.28 -12.05 -0.49
N THR A 28 1.60 -11.90 -0.53
CA THR A 28 2.42 -12.17 0.63
C THR A 28 2.02 -11.11 1.66
N GLU A 29 0.98 -11.40 2.45
CA GLU A 29 0.62 -10.67 3.66
C GLU A 29 1.79 -10.79 4.64
N SER A 30 2.85 -10.05 4.35
CA SER A 30 3.95 -9.90 5.27
C SER A 30 3.41 -9.07 6.41
N SER A 31 3.46 -9.61 7.62
CA SER A 31 3.40 -8.84 8.87
C SER A 31 4.64 -7.92 8.97
N GLY A 32 4.88 -7.16 7.91
CA GLY A 32 6.02 -6.30 7.74
C GLY A 32 5.96 -5.13 8.71
N PRO A 33 7.09 -4.43 8.89
CA PRO A 33 7.17 -3.32 9.83
C PRO A 33 6.07 -2.29 9.57
N THR A 34 5.45 -1.79 10.64
CA THR A 34 4.38 -0.76 10.65
C THR A 34 4.86 0.62 10.17
N GLY A 35 6.02 0.70 9.51
CA GLY A 35 6.68 1.93 9.15
C GLY A 35 7.68 2.41 10.20
N PRO A 36 8.42 3.49 9.89
CA PRO A 36 9.46 4.03 10.75
C PRO A 36 8.88 4.87 11.91
N ASP A 37 9.51 4.84 13.09
CA ASP A 37 9.06 5.55 14.29
C ASP A 37 9.39 7.05 14.24
N GLU A 38 8.36 7.90 14.16
CA GLU A 38 8.53 9.36 14.08
C GLU A 38 9.32 9.93 15.27
N GLY A 39 9.13 9.41 16.48
CA GLY A 39 9.76 9.91 17.69
C GLY A 39 11.28 9.72 17.67
N GLU A 40 11.73 8.53 17.28
CA GLU A 40 13.16 8.25 17.11
C GLU A 40 13.79 9.10 16.00
N ILE A 41 13.07 9.29 14.89
CA ILE A 41 13.57 10.09 13.75
C ILE A 41 13.69 11.55 14.15
N CYS A 42 12.67 12.10 14.82
CA CYS A 42 12.72 13.45 15.36
C CYS A 42 13.88 13.62 16.35
N ALA A 43 14.12 12.64 17.23
CA ALA A 43 15.24 12.70 18.16
C ALA A 43 16.60 12.73 17.44
N LEU A 44 16.78 11.90 16.40
CA LEU A 44 18.01 11.88 15.59
C LEU A 44 18.22 13.16 14.78
N LEU A 45 17.15 13.72 14.21
CA LEU A 45 17.17 15.00 13.50
C LEU A 45 17.58 16.15 14.44
N ASN A 46 17.01 16.20 15.65
CA ASN A 46 17.35 17.21 16.66
C ASN A 46 18.81 17.08 17.17
N GLN A 47 19.37 15.87 17.15
CA GLN A 47 20.78 15.62 17.49
C GLN A 47 21.75 15.91 16.32
N GLY A 48 21.26 16.28 15.13
CA GLY A 48 22.07 16.49 13.93
C GLY A 48 22.58 15.19 13.28
N ARG A 49 22.03 14.03 13.66
CA ARG A 49 22.43 12.70 13.16
C ARG A 49 21.60 12.32 11.91
N TYR A 50 21.66 13.15 10.88
CA TYR A 50 20.82 13.01 9.67
C TYR A 50 21.01 11.69 8.93
N ILE A 51 22.25 11.18 8.85
CA ILE A 51 22.55 9.92 8.15
C ILE A 51 21.89 8.73 8.85
N GLU A 52 21.80 8.78 10.18
CA GLU A 52 21.19 7.70 10.94
C GLU A 52 19.67 7.75 10.91
N ALA A 53 19.10 8.96 10.97
CA ALA A 53 17.68 9.16 10.74
C ALA A 53 17.26 8.57 9.38
N LEU A 54 18.03 8.84 8.32
CA LEU A 54 17.76 8.30 6.98
C LEU A 54 17.87 6.77 6.94
N LYS A 55 18.89 6.19 7.59
CA LYS A 55 19.04 4.72 7.66
C LYS A 55 17.86 4.06 8.38
N LEU A 56 17.37 4.66 9.47
CA LEU A 56 16.25 4.15 10.24
C LEU A 56 14.95 4.16 9.43
N VAL A 57 14.69 5.28 8.74
CA VAL A 57 13.52 5.46 7.87
C VAL A 57 13.50 4.41 6.76
N LEU A 58 14.62 4.26 6.03
CA LEU A 58 14.71 3.35 4.90
C LEU A 58 14.73 1.87 5.33
N GLY A 59 15.29 1.56 6.50
CA GLY A 59 15.34 0.20 7.04
C GLY A 59 13.99 -0.34 7.49
N ASN A 60 13.07 0.53 7.91
CA ASN A 60 11.74 0.18 8.40
C ASN A 60 10.62 0.57 7.41
N ALA A 61 10.91 0.59 6.11
CA ALA A 61 9.92 0.91 5.09
C ALA A 61 8.79 -0.15 5.07
N PRO A 62 7.50 0.26 5.04
CA PRO A 62 6.36 -0.65 5.10
C PRO A 62 6.04 -1.29 3.73
N VAL A 63 7.03 -1.91 3.09
CA VAL A 63 6.92 -2.50 1.74
C VAL A 63 5.88 -3.61 1.63
N GLY A 64 5.67 -4.36 2.71
CA GLY A 64 4.69 -5.46 2.76
C GLY A 64 3.32 -5.06 3.30
N SER A 65 3.11 -3.81 3.71
CA SER A 65 1.82 -3.40 4.28
C SER A 65 0.76 -3.26 3.18
N THR A 66 -0.44 -3.79 3.39
CA THR A 66 -1.63 -3.48 2.58
C THR A 66 -2.32 -2.19 3.02
N ASN A 67 -1.94 -1.63 4.18
CA ASN A 67 -2.53 -0.41 4.71
C ASN A 67 -1.92 0.83 4.05
N GLN A 68 -2.71 1.47 3.17
CA GLN A 68 -2.30 2.68 2.45
C GLN A 68 -1.88 3.81 3.41
N GLN A 69 -2.58 3.98 4.53
CA GLN A 69 -2.28 5.04 5.50
C GLN A 69 -0.88 4.87 6.11
N VAL A 70 -0.43 3.63 6.32
CA VAL A 70 0.91 3.34 6.83
C VAL A 70 1.98 3.71 5.79
N LYS A 71 1.71 3.45 4.50
CA LYS A 71 2.61 3.86 3.41
C LYS A 71 2.71 5.37 3.29
N ASP A 72 1.58 6.06 3.36
CA ASP A 72 1.51 7.52 3.26
C ASP A 72 2.24 8.19 4.43
N ASN A 73 2.06 7.69 5.66
CA ASN A 73 2.79 8.18 6.82
C ASN A 73 4.31 7.98 6.69
N ALA A 74 4.74 6.77 6.28
CA ALA A 74 6.15 6.50 6.06
C ALA A 74 6.75 7.42 4.98
N LEU A 75 5.99 7.69 3.90
CA LEU A 75 6.39 8.62 2.85
C LEU A 75 6.51 10.06 3.37
N ALA A 76 5.56 10.53 4.18
CA ALA A 76 5.60 11.87 4.76
C ALA A 76 6.84 12.10 5.66
N ILE A 77 7.32 11.06 6.34
CA ILE A 77 8.51 11.14 7.19
C ILE A 77 9.80 11.15 6.35
N THR A 78 9.77 10.54 5.16
CA THR A 78 10.93 10.48 4.26
C THR A 78 11.22 11.79 3.52
N LEU A 79 10.20 12.64 3.33
CA LEU A 79 10.17 13.74 2.36
C LEU A 79 10.14 15.11 3.06
#